data_AF-A0A1B6HDZ2-F1
#
_entry.id   AF-A0A1B6HDZ2-F1
#
_cell.length_a   1.000
_cell.length_b   1.000
_cell.length_c   1.000
_cell.angle_alpha   90.00
_cell.angle_beta   90.00
_cell.angle_gamma   90.00
#
_symmetry.space_group_name_H-M   'P 1'
#
loop_
_entity.id
_entity.type
_entity.pdbx_description
1 polymer ?
#
loop_
_entity_poly.entity_id
_entity_poly.type
_entity_poly.pdbx_seq_one_letter_code
_entity_poly.pdbx_strand_id
1 'polypeptide(L)'
;GLSSLEYELTHALAHGWLDVLLQDGSLGRPNASLFTAQEVGQHRVRYTHDGSETRSDLLQFVAVSTREEDFLYVGELEISVNLTNDNAPVRVVDRVFRVVQDGARLLTGQDLRYVDADIDCTTADILYTRKDISNGGIYSADNPATPLYQFTQEDLDA
;
A
#
# COMPACT_ATOMS: atom_id res chain seq x y z
N GLY A 1 -31.60 14.45 -21.50
CA GLY A 1 -31.80 13.76 -20.21
C GLY A 1 -30.64 12.83 -19.95
N LEU A 2 -29.59 13.32 -19.28
CA LEU A 2 -28.36 12.68 -18.79
C LEU A 2 -27.52 11.78 -19.74
N SER A 3 -28.07 11.21 -20.81
CA SER A 3 -27.35 10.37 -21.78
C SER A 3 -26.43 11.13 -22.74
N SER A 4 -26.39 12.47 -22.63
CA SER A 4 -25.58 13.37 -23.44
C SER A 4 -24.56 14.13 -22.60
N LEU A 5 -24.04 13.54 -21.52
CA LEU A 5 -22.95 14.14 -20.76
C LEU A 5 -21.61 13.52 -21.18
N GLU A 6 -20.63 14.40 -21.37
CA GLU A 6 -19.21 14.07 -21.45
C GLU A 6 -18.53 14.53 -20.16
N TYR A 7 -17.68 13.66 -19.62
CA TYR A 7 -16.90 13.88 -18.42
C TYR A 7 -15.44 14.01 -18.81
N GLU A 8 -14.81 15.12 -18.43
CA GLU A 8 -13.38 15.37 -18.62
C GLU A 8 -12.71 15.51 -17.26
N LEU A 9 -11.61 14.78 -17.05
CA LEU A 9 -10.80 14.92 -15.84
C LEU A 9 -10.10 16.26 -15.83
N THR A 10 -10.21 16.98 -14.70
CA THR A 10 -9.52 18.27 -14.53
C THR A 10 -8.08 18.09 -14.09
N HIS A 11 -7.76 16.97 -13.46
CA HIS A 11 -6.42 16.59 -13.02
C HIS A 11 -6.19 15.10 -13.28
N ALA A 12 -4.93 14.71 -13.42
CA ALA A 12 -4.56 13.31 -13.40
C ALA A 12 -4.80 12.71 -12.00
N LEU A 13 -5.26 11.45 -11.97
CA LEU A 13 -5.31 10.65 -10.74
C LEU A 13 -3.90 10.49 -10.15
N ALA A 14 -3.81 10.46 -8.82
CA ALA A 14 -2.52 10.40 -8.13
C ALA A 14 -1.97 8.98 -8.02
N HIS A 15 -2.87 7.98 -7.91
CA HIS A 15 -2.54 6.60 -7.58
C HIS A 15 -3.21 5.60 -8.52
N GLY A 16 -3.49 6.01 -9.75
CA GLY A 16 -4.15 5.15 -10.71
C GLY A 16 -4.47 5.82 -12.03
N TRP A 17 -5.30 5.15 -12.83
CA TRP A 17 -5.77 5.66 -14.11
C TRP A 17 -7.17 5.13 -14.44
N LEU A 18 -7.81 5.76 -15.42
CA LEU A 18 -9.04 5.26 -16.03
C LEU A 18 -8.76 4.64 -17.39
N ASP A 19 -9.40 3.51 -17.67
CA ASP A 19 -9.52 2.94 -19.01
C ASP A 19 -10.98 2.98 -19.45
N VAL A 20 -11.22 3.17 -20.75
CA VAL A 20 -12.53 2.93 -21.35
C VAL A 20 -12.49 1.65 -22.19
N LEU A 21 -13.22 0.65 -21.75
CA LEU A 21 -13.32 -0.66 -22.39
C LEU A 21 -14.19 -0.60 -23.65
N LEU A 22 -13.99 -1.55 -24.55
CA LEU A 22 -14.92 -1.86 -25.64
C LEU A 22 -16.14 -2.62 -25.08
N GLN A 23 -17.17 -2.81 -25.92
CA GLN A 23 -18.39 -3.51 -25.49
C GLN A 23 -18.17 -4.99 -25.16
N ASP A 24 -17.12 -5.60 -25.71
CA ASP A 24 -16.69 -6.97 -25.41
C ASP A 24 -15.79 -7.07 -24.16
N GLY A 25 -15.56 -5.95 -23.46
CA GLY A 25 -14.72 -5.86 -22.27
C GLY A 25 -13.23 -5.76 -22.55
N SER A 26 -12.78 -5.82 -23.81
CA SER A 26 -11.39 -5.61 -24.16
C SER A 26 -10.99 -4.14 -23.98
N LEU A 27 -9.69 -3.89 -23.83
CA LEU A 27 -9.16 -2.54 -23.65
C LEU A 27 -9.40 -1.70 -24.92
N GLY A 28 -10.16 -0.61 -24.78
CA GLY A 28 -10.44 0.32 -25.88
C GLY A 28 -9.53 1.55 -25.85
N ARG A 29 -9.72 2.41 -24.84
CA ARG A 29 -8.95 3.64 -24.63
C ARG A 29 -8.23 3.57 -23.29
N PRO A 30 -6.92 3.29 -23.27
CA PRO A 30 -6.15 3.30 -22.03
C PRO A 30 -5.88 4.72 -21.55
N ASN A 31 -5.72 4.92 -20.23
CA ASN A 31 -5.39 6.21 -19.61
C ASN A 31 -6.30 7.36 -20.09
N ALA A 32 -7.60 7.09 -20.18
CA ALA A 32 -8.58 8.04 -20.68
C ALA A 32 -8.84 9.17 -19.67
N SER A 33 -8.71 10.42 -20.13
CA SER A 33 -9.18 11.61 -19.40
C SER A 33 -10.59 12.03 -19.78
N LEU A 34 -11.20 11.38 -20.78
CA LEU A 34 -12.54 11.70 -21.30
C LEU A 34 -13.39 10.42 -21.43
N PHE A 35 -14.62 10.48 -20.91
CA PHE A 35 -15.60 9.41 -21.04
C PHE A 35 -17.03 9.95 -21.04
N THR A 36 -17.98 9.13 -21.50
CA THR A 36 -19.39 9.54 -21.64
C THR A 36 -20.30 8.92 -20.59
N ALA A 37 -21.46 9.53 -20.33
CA ALA A 37 -22.50 8.93 -19.50
C ALA A 37 -22.98 7.57 -20.03
N GLN A 38 -22.96 7.37 -21.35
CA GLN A 38 -23.27 6.09 -21.97
C GLN A 38 -22.23 5.02 -21.60
N GLU A 39 -20.93 5.37 -21.61
CA GLU A 39 -19.86 4.44 -21.26
C GLU A 39 -19.87 4.07 -19.77
N VAL A 40 -20.19 5.04 -18.89
CA VAL A 40 -20.46 4.77 -17.46
C VAL A 40 -21.64 3.82 -17.31
N GLY A 41 -22.78 4.12 -17.96
CA GLY A 41 -23.98 3.30 -17.90
C GLY A 41 -23.83 1.90 -18.51
N GLN A 42 -22.86 1.71 -19.39
CA GLN A 42 -22.48 0.43 -19.97
C GLN A 42 -21.38 -0.30 -19.17
N HIS A 43 -20.96 0.21 -18.01
CA HIS A 43 -19.88 -0.35 -17.17
C HIS A 43 -18.54 -0.47 -17.92
N ARG A 44 -18.26 0.48 -18.81
CA ARG A 44 -17.05 0.48 -19.65
C ARG A 44 -15.95 1.39 -19.12
N VAL A 45 -16.22 2.23 -18.13
CA VAL A 45 -15.19 3.06 -17.47
C VAL A 45 -14.62 2.28 -16.29
N ARG A 46 -13.33 1.96 -16.32
CA ARG A 46 -12.64 1.16 -15.31
C ARG A 46 -11.51 1.97 -14.69
N TYR A 47 -11.52 2.11 -13.37
CA TYR A 47 -10.37 2.57 -12.60
C TYR A 47 -9.40 1.41 -12.33
N THR A 48 -8.11 1.67 -12.42
CA THR A 48 -7.04 0.74 -11.99
C THR A 48 -6.06 1.52 -11.13
N HIS A 49 -5.84 1.04 -9.91
CA HIS A 49 -4.87 1.61 -8.98
C HIS A 49 -3.46 1.10 -9.32
N ASP A 50 -2.44 1.90 -9.03
CA ASP A 50 -1.06 1.66 -9.45
C ASP A 50 -0.27 0.70 -8.55
N GLY A 51 -0.87 0.24 -7.45
CA GLY A 51 -0.22 -0.62 -6.46
C GLY A 51 0.63 0.14 -5.45
N SER A 52 0.53 1.46 -5.38
CA SER A 52 1.14 2.25 -4.30
C SER A 52 0.47 1.99 -2.95
N GLU A 53 1.20 2.11 -1.84
CA GLU A 53 0.64 1.93 -0.49
C GLU A 53 -0.25 3.12 -0.05
N THR A 54 -1.35 3.33 -0.75
CA THR A 54 -2.28 4.45 -0.56
C THR A 54 -3.71 3.97 -0.38
N ARG A 55 -4.40 4.58 0.60
CA ARG A 55 -5.77 4.18 0.99
C ARG A 55 -6.85 4.90 0.19
N SER A 56 -6.49 5.91 -0.59
CA SER A 56 -7.45 6.65 -1.39
C SER A 56 -6.84 7.31 -2.62
N ASP A 57 -7.70 7.61 -3.58
CA ASP A 57 -7.43 8.48 -4.72
C ASP A 57 -8.64 9.40 -4.95
N LEU A 58 -8.48 10.45 -5.74
CA LEU A 58 -9.51 11.45 -5.98
C LEU A 58 -9.69 11.71 -7.47
N LEU A 59 -10.87 11.40 -7.99
CA LEU A 59 -11.25 11.71 -9.36
C LEU A 59 -11.96 13.07 -9.41
N GLN A 60 -11.31 14.08 -9.97
CA GLN A 60 -11.91 15.39 -10.20
C GLN A 60 -12.26 15.55 -11.67
N PHE A 61 -13.49 15.96 -11.96
CA PHE A 61 -13.98 16.06 -13.34
C PHE A 61 -14.94 17.22 -13.56
N VAL A 62 -15.08 17.59 -14.82
CA VAL A 62 -16.13 18.47 -15.32
C VAL A 62 -17.06 17.64 -16.19
N ALA A 63 -18.37 17.76 -15.97
CA ALA A 63 -19.40 17.18 -16.81
C ALA A 63 -20.06 18.28 -17.64
N VAL A 64 -20.04 18.11 -18.96
CA VAL A 64 -20.60 19.06 -19.93
C VAL A 64 -21.68 18.38 -20.76
N SER A 65 -22.75 19.10 -21.11
CA SER A 65 -23.73 18.58 -22.06
C SER A 65 -23.20 18.66 -23.48
N THR A 66 -23.36 17.58 -24.24
CA THR A 66 -23.05 17.51 -25.67
C THR A 66 -24.21 17.98 -26.56
N ARG A 67 -25.29 18.47 -25.95
CA ARG A 67 -26.43 19.11 -26.64
C ARG A 67 -26.31 20.63 -26.50
N GLU A 68 -27.12 21.39 -27.24
CA GLU A 68 -27.25 22.87 -27.14
C GLU A 68 -27.76 23.37 -25.76
N GLU A 69 -27.69 22.54 -24.71
CA GLU A 69 -28.05 22.89 -23.35
C GLU A 69 -26.80 23.43 -22.64
N ASP A 70 -26.86 24.66 -22.12
CA ASP A 70 -25.81 25.23 -21.26
C ASP A 70 -25.80 24.52 -19.91
N PHE A 71 -25.11 23.38 -19.82
CA PHE A 71 -24.92 22.63 -18.58
C PHE A 71 -23.44 22.34 -18.35
N LEU A 72 -22.97 22.75 -17.18
CA LEU A 72 -21.64 22.50 -16.66
C LEU A 72 -21.76 22.10 -15.19
N TYR A 73 -21.12 21.00 -14.81
CA TYR A 73 -21.01 20.58 -13.41
C TYR A 73 -19.57 20.20 -13.10
N VAL A 74 -19.06 20.65 -11.95
CA VAL A 74 -17.76 20.23 -11.44
C VAL A 74 -18.02 19.22 -10.33
N GLY A 75 -17.44 18.03 -10.47
CA GLY A 75 -17.65 16.92 -9.58
C GLY A 75 -16.34 16.32 -9.07
N GLU A 76 -16.45 15.68 -7.91
CA GLU A 76 -15.37 14.91 -7.31
C GLU A 76 -15.93 13.53 -6.90
N LEU A 77 -15.12 12.50 -7.07
CA LEU A 77 -15.39 11.15 -6.62
C LEU A 77 -14.19 10.63 -5.82
N GLU A 78 -14.42 10.39 -4.54
CA GLU A 78 -13.45 9.76 -3.65
C GLU A 78 -13.40 8.24 -3.92
N ILE A 79 -12.19 7.72 -4.08
CA ILE A 79 -11.93 6.29 -4.27
C ILE A 79 -11.29 5.79 -3.00
N SER A 80 -11.89 4.79 -2.35
CA SER A 80 -11.29 4.11 -1.19
C SER A 80 -10.65 2.80 -1.63
N VAL A 81 -9.38 2.60 -1.27
CA VAL A 81 -8.57 1.44 -1.62
C VAL A 81 -8.36 0.57 -0.38
N ASN A 82 -8.69 -0.71 -0.50
CA ASN A 82 -8.36 -1.70 0.52
C ASN A 82 -7.02 -2.34 0.14
N LEU A 83 -5.98 -2.00 0.91
CA LEU A 83 -4.64 -2.54 0.73
C LEU A 83 -4.58 -4.00 1.19
N THR A 84 -3.67 -4.75 0.59
CA THR A 84 -3.34 -6.12 0.96
C THR A 84 -1.89 -6.17 1.38
N ASN A 85 -1.58 -6.90 2.46
CA ASN A 85 -0.21 -7.17 2.84
C ASN A 85 0.46 -8.02 1.74
N ASP A 86 1.21 -7.37 0.87
CA ASP A 86 1.92 -7.97 -0.25
C ASP A 86 3.43 -7.68 -0.23
N ASN A 87 3.89 -6.90 0.76
CA ASN A 87 5.29 -6.71 1.06
C ASN A 87 5.74 -7.68 2.16
N ALA A 88 7.02 -8.06 2.10
CA ALA A 88 7.63 -8.92 3.10
C ALA A 88 8.70 -8.13 3.85
N PRO A 89 8.95 -8.41 5.15
CA PRO A 89 9.97 -7.69 5.90
C PRO A 89 11.36 -7.87 5.28
N VAL A 90 12.06 -6.76 5.07
CA VAL A 90 13.42 -6.71 4.53
C VAL A 90 14.40 -6.29 5.61
N ARG A 91 15.53 -7.01 5.69
CA ARG A 91 16.61 -6.68 6.63
C ARG A 91 17.35 -5.43 6.18
N VAL A 92 17.36 -4.39 7.02
CA VAL A 92 18.07 -3.12 6.76
C VAL A 92 19.33 -2.95 7.59
N VAL A 93 19.46 -3.68 8.69
CA VAL A 93 20.70 -3.76 9.47
C VAL A 93 21.25 -5.16 9.40
N ASP A 94 22.32 -5.33 8.62
CA ASP A 94 23.08 -6.58 8.50
C ASP A 94 24.48 -6.42 9.08
N ARG A 95 24.66 -6.94 10.29
CA ARG A 95 25.90 -6.83 11.04
C ARG A 95 26.21 -8.13 11.76
N VAL A 96 27.51 -8.41 11.91
CA VAL A 96 27.98 -9.52 12.73
C VAL A 96 27.83 -9.15 14.20
N PHE A 97 26.91 -9.83 14.89
CA PHE A 97 26.73 -9.69 16.33
C PHE A 97 27.81 -10.49 17.07
N ARG A 98 28.85 -9.80 17.58
CA ARG A 98 29.95 -10.44 18.32
C ARG A 98 29.64 -10.50 19.80
N VAL A 99 29.77 -11.69 20.37
CA VAL A 99 29.66 -11.95 21.81
C VAL A 99 30.94 -12.65 22.27
N VAL A 100 31.48 -12.21 23.39
CA VAL A 100 32.65 -12.87 24.00
C VAL A 100 32.19 -14.20 24.60
N GLN A 101 33.05 -15.23 24.54
CA GLN A 101 32.76 -16.52 25.17
C GLN A 101 32.39 -16.33 26.65
N ASP A 102 31.36 -17.04 27.11
CA ASP A 102 30.77 -16.94 28.46
C ASP A 102 30.27 -15.53 28.84
N GLY A 103 30.16 -14.63 27.87
CA GLY A 103 29.64 -13.27 28.03
C GLY A 103 28.22 -13.12 27.50
N ALA A 104 27.62 -11.97 27.83
CA ALA A 104 26.34 -11.54 27.29
C ALA A 104 26.49 -10.15 26.66
N ARG A 105 25.70 -9.89 25.62
CA ARG A 105 25.60 -8.58 24.98
C ARG A 105 24.14 -8.31 24.67
N LEU A 106 23.68 -7.09 24.94
CA LEU A 106 22.33 -6.66 24.59
C LEU A 106 22.16 -6.66 23.06
N LEU A 107 21.12 -7.34 22.58
CA LEU A 107 20.72 -7.32 21.18
C LEU A 107 19.72 -6.17 20.99
N THR A 108 19.97 -5.29 20.03
CA THR A 108 19.15 -4.09 19.78
C THR A 108 18.87 -3.92 18.29
N GLY A 109 18.02 -2.95 17.94
CA GLY A 109 17.76 -2.53 16.55
C GLY A 109 19.02 -2.08 15.78
N GLN A 110 20.10 -1.75 16.47
CA GLN A 110 21.40 -1.41 15.84
C GLN A 110 22.21 -2.63 15.38
N ASP A 111 21.83 -3.81 15.85
CA ASP A 111 22.47 -5.09 15.53
C ASP A 111 21.62 -5.92 14.54
N LEU A 112 20.30 -5.83 14.67
CA LEU A 112 19.34 -6.54 13.83
C LEU A 112 18.09 -5.65 13.63
N ARG A 113 17.78 -5.32 12.38
CA ARG A 113 16.57 -4.59 12.05
C ARG A 113 15.99 -5.03 10.72
N TYR A 114 14.69 -5.23 10.72
CA TYR A 114 13.85 -5.44 9.55
C TYR A 114 12.83 -4.30 9.47
N VAL A 115 12.43 -3.96 8.25
CA VAL A 115 11.33 -3.04 7.97
C VAL A 115 10.43 -3.68 6.94
N ASP A 116 9.15 -3.33 6.97
CA ASP A 116 8.19 -3.68 5.94
C ASP A 116 7.73 -2.41 5.22
N ALA A 117 7.33 -2.53 3.96
CA ALA A 117 6.90 -1.41 3.15
C ALA A 117 5.38 -1.17 3.22
N ASP A 118 4.60 -2.13 3.72
CA ASP A 118 3.15 -1.96 3.95
C ASP A 118 2.89 -0.76 4.88
N ILE A 119 1.96 0.14 4.50
CA ILE A 119 1.75 1.41 5.22
C ILE A 119 1.27 1.24 6.67
N ASP A 120 0.62 0.12 6.98
CA ASP A 120 0.14 -0.21 8.31
C ASP A 120 1.00 -1.22 9.07
N CYS A 121 2.15 -1.62 8.52
CA CYS A 121 3.09 -2.43 9.28
C CYS A 121 3.81 -1.58 10.33
N THR A 122 3.72 -2.01 11.58
CA THR A 122 4.45 -1.43 12.71
C THR A 122 5.59 -2.34 13.16
N THR A 123 6.50 -1.82 13.98
CA THR A 123 7.59 -2.62 14.57
C THR A 123 7.08 -3.76 15.46
N ALA A 124 5.84 -3.68 15.97
CA ALA A 124 5.22 -4.74 16.75
C ALA A 124 4.77 -5.93 15.86
N ASP A 125 4.49 -5.68 14.57
CA ASP A 125 4.01 -6.70 13.63
C ASP A 125 5.15 -7.58 13.09
N ILE A 126 6.39 -7.09 13.14
CA ILE A 126 7.57 -7.82 12.68
C ILE A 126 8.03 -8.81 13.75
N LEU A 127 7.63 -10.08 13.62
CA LEU A 127 7.97 -11.16 14.55
C LEU A 127 9.25 -11.90 14.16
N TYR A 128 10.25 -11.86 15.02
CA TYR A 128 11.43 -12.72 14.93
C TYR A 128 11.15 -14.07 15.58
N THR A 129 11.45 -15.16 14.89
CA THR A 129 11.48 -16.50 15.49
C THR A 129 12.89 -17.04 15.49
N ARG A 130 13.43 -17.27 16.69
CA ARG A 130 14.77 -17.81 16.89
C ARG A 130 14.83 -19.26 16.41
N LYS A 131 15.75 -19.56 15.49
CA LYS A 131 16.15 -20.94 15.16
C LYS A 131 17.17 -21.46 16.17
N ASP A 132 17.44 -22.77 16.15
CA ASP A 132 18.40 -23.38 17.07
C ASP A 132 19.75 -22.65 17.09
N ILE A 133 20.21 -22.29 18.29
CA ILE A 133 21.50 -21.66 18.55
C ILE A 133 22.37 -22.68 19.24
N SER A 134 23.44 -23.14 18.57
CA SER A 134 24.32 -24.19 19.10
C SER A 134 25.21 -23.74 20.26
N ASN A 135 25.54 -22.45 20.34
CA ASN A 135 26.50 -21.89 21.30
C ASN A 135 25.91 -20.70 22.08
N GLY A 136 24.76 -20.89 22.72
CA GLY A 136 24.13 -19.88 23.58
C GLY A 136 22.62 -19.81 23.44
N GLY A 137 22.04 -18.68 23.82
CA GLY A 137 20.61 -18.42 23.73
C GLY A 137 20.30 -16.93 23.73
N ILE A 138 19.06 -16.61 23.37
CA ILE A 138 18.50 -15.27 23.53
C ILE A 138 17.62 -15.30 24.77
N TYR A 139 17.80 -14.31 25.66
CA TYR A 139 17.11 -14.20 26.94
C TYR A 139 16.58 -12.78 27.11
N SER A 140 15.56 -12.61 27.93
CA SER A 140 15.01 -11.30 28.26
C SER A 140 16.08 -10.44 28.96
N ALA A 141 16.17 -9.16 28.56
CA ALA A 141 17.05 -8.19 29.21
C ALA A 141 16.56 -7.85 30.63
N ASP A 142 15.24 -7.81 30.84
CA ASP A 142 14.63 -7.56 32.15
C ASP A 142 14.78 -8.74 33.11
N ASN A 143 14.75 -9.96 32.56
CA ASN A 143 14.94 -11.18 33.33
C ASN A 143 15.80 -12.20 32.56
N PRO A 144 17.12 -12.23 32.81
CA PRO A 144 18.04 -13.15 32.13
C PRO A 144 17.80 -14.64 32.39
N ALA A 145 16.93 -15.02 33.33
CA ALA A 145 16.50 -16.40 33.53
C ALA A 145 15.44 -16.86 32.50
N THR A 146 14.87 -15.93 31.73
CA THR A 146 13.77 -16.21 30.79
C THR A 146 14.31 -16.30 29.36
N PRO A 147 14.31 -17.50 28.73
CA PRO A 147 14.68 -17.63 27.33
C PRO A 147 13.60 -17.07 26.41
N LEU A 148 14.03 -16.37 25.36
CA LEU A 148 13.16 -15.84 24.30
C LEU A 148 13.30 -16.70 23.04
N TYR A 149 12.16 -17.19 22.55
CA TYR A 149 12.04 -17.91 21.27
C TYR A 149 11.44 -17.02 20.18
N GLN A 150 10.66 -16.03 20.59
CA GLN A 150 10.07 -15.03 19.73
C GLN A 150 10.17 -13.66 20.40
N PHE A 151 10.35 -12.63 19.60
CA PHE A 151 10.38 -11.21 19.99
C PHE A 151 10.09 -10.36 18.75
N THR A 152 9.67 -9.12 18.92
CA THR A 152 9.30 -8.21 17.81
C THR A 152 10.43 -7.24 17.45
N GLN A 153 10.28 -6.46 16.38
CA GLN A 153 11.18 -5.32 16.15
C GLN A 153 11.03 -4.25 17.24
N GLU A 154 9.82 -4.09 17.80
CA GLU A 154 9.55 -3.18 18.91
C GLU A 154 10.38 -3.56 20.16
N ASP A 155 10.48 -4.86 20.48
CA ASP A 155 11.30 -5.35 21.60
C ASP A 155 12.80 -4.99 21.44
N LEU A 156 13.29 -4.86 20.20
CA LEU A 156 14.68 -4.48 19.91
C LEU A 156 14.92 -2.97 19.90
N ASP A 157 13.86 -2.19 19.75
CA ASP A 157 13.90 -0.73 19.61
C ASP A 157 13.65 0.00 20.94
N ALA A 158 13.16 -0.71 21.96
CA ALA A 158 12.97 -0.25 23.33
C ALA A 158 14.30 0.02 24.08
#